data_AF-A0A9P9EVK2-F1
#
_entry.id   AF-A0A9P9EVK2-F1
#
_cell.length_a   1.000
_cell.length_b   1.000
_cell.length_c   1.000
_cell.angle_alpha   90.00
_cell.angle_beta   90.00
_cell.angle_gamma   90.00
#
_symmetry.space_group_name_H-M   'P 1'
#
loop_
_entity.id
_entity.type
_entity.pdbx_description
1 polymer ?
#
loop_
_entity_poly.entity_id
_entity_poly.type
_entity_poly.pdbx_seq_one_letter_code
_entity_poly.pdbx_strand_id
1 'polypeptide(L)'
;MLPDGNIDPGSMTSFNRYAFGAVANWLHQTVGGVESMVPGWKAIKVKPVPGGNITGTEVAFDGPFGWAKCEWLLEGITSEWKSRYRPTQRHLSFFRQRGRQRTN
;
A
#
# COMPACT_ATOMS: atom_id res chain seq x y z
N MET A 1 -16.80 22.02 -0.21
CA MET A 1 -16.79 22.89 -1.40
C MET A 1 -17.58 22.17 -2.45
N LEU A 2 -18.56 22.86 -3.01
CA LEU A 2 -19.39 22.36 -4.09
C LEU A 2 -18.57 22.36 -5.40
N PRO A 3 -19.01 21.63 -6.43
CA PRO A 3 -18.33 21.62 -7.72
C PRO A 3 -18.18 23.01 -8.38
N ASP A 4 -19.01 23.98 -8.00
CA ASP A 4 -18.99 25.38 -8.47
C ASP A 4 -18.01 26.28 -7.68
N GLY A 5 -17.30 25.73 -6.69
CA GLY A 5 -16.33 26.46 -5.86
C GLY A 5 -16.93 27.14 -4.62
N ASN A 6 -18.25 27.10 -4.42
CA ASN A 6 -18.85 27.65 -3.21
C ASN A 6 -18.53 26.77 -1.98
N ILE A 7 -18.42 27.41 -0.81
CA ILE A 7 -18.27 26.70 0.47
C ILE A 7 -19.58 25.96 0.76
N ASP A 8 -19.47 24.76 1.32
CA ASP A 8 -20.65 24.01 1.74
C ASP A 8 -21.42 24.82 2.80
N PRO A 9 -22.73 25.05 2.63
CA PRO A 9 -23.51 25.93 3.50
C PRO A 9 -23.72 25.35 4.90
N GLY A 10 -23.37 24.07 5.12
CA GLY A 10 -23.35 23.47 6.45
C GLY A 10 -22.32 24.15 7.36
N SER A 11 -22.70 24.35 8.63
CA SER A 11 -21.86 24.99 9.65
C SER A 11 -20.62 24.18 10.06
N MET A 12 -20.41 22.98 9.49
CA MET A 12 -19.35 22.04 9.86
C MET A 12 -18.37 21.79 8.71
N THR A 13 -17.94 22.84 8.02
CA THR A 13 -16.98 22.72 6.91
C THR A 13 -15.56 23.02 7.38
N SER A 14 -14.71 22.00 7.36
CA SER A 14 -13.26 22.15 7.47
C SER A 14 -12.58 21.37 6.37
N PHE A 15 -11.65 22.02 5.67
CA PHE A 15 -10.86 21.43 4.59
C PHE A 15 -9.62 20.68 5.09
N ASN A 16 -9.43 20.62 6.41
CA ASN A 16 -8.25 20.00 7.03
C ASN A 16 -8.66 18.96 8.09
N ARG A 17 -9.47 17.98 7.67
CA ARG A 17 -9.83 16.82 8.50
C ARG A 17 -9.19 15.57 7.92
N TYR A 18 -8.38 14.88 8.73
CA TYR A 18 -7.66 13.67 8.31
C TYR A 18 -8.55 12.43 8.13
N ALA A 19 -9.84 12.50 8.50
CA ALA A 19 -10.75 11.34 8.47
C ALA A 19 -10.81 10.69 7.07
N PHE A 20 -10.90 11.49 6.01
CA PHE A 20 -10.87 10.99 4.63
C PHE A 20 -9.48 10.47 4.20
N GLY A 21 -8.43 10.88 4.92
CA GLY A 21 -7.07 10.35 4.76
C GLY A 21 -6.89 8.91 5.25
N ALA A 22 -7.89 8.30 5.88
CA ALA A 22 -7.83 6.89 6.32
C ALA A 22 -7.51 5.90 5.17
N VAL A 23 -7.80 6.29 3.92
CA VAL A 23 -7.42 5.54 2.72
C VAL A 23 -5.91 5.31 2.61
N ALA A 24 -5.07 6.17 3.20
CA ALA A 24 -3.61 6.02 3.19
C ALA A 24 -3.16 4.69 3.82
N ASN A 25 -3.89 4.18 4.82
CA ASN A 25 -3.57 2.88 5.41
C ASN A 25 -3.76 1.74 4.39
N TRP A 26 -4.85 1.77 3.61
CA TRP A 26 -5.08 0.80 2.54
C TRP A 26 -4.03 0.91 1.43
N LEU A 27 -3.61 2.13 1.08
CA LEU A 27 -2.53 2.35 0.11
C LEU A 27 -1.22 1.70 0.58
N HIS A 28 -0.82 1.88 1.84
CA HIS A 28 0.40 1.27 2.35
C HIS A 28 0.32 -0.26 2.46
N GLN A 29 -0.79 -0.79 2.97
CA GLN A 29 -0.93 -2.23 3.26
C GLN A 29 -1.28 -3.08 2.04
N THR A 30 -2.12 -2.57 1.13
CA THR A 30 -2.64 -3.35 -0.01
C THR A 30 -1.90 -3.03 -1.29
N VAL A 31 -1.85 -1.75 -1.67
CA VAL A 31 -1.17 -1.32 -2.91
C VAL A 31 0.35 -1.43 -2.76
N GLY A 32 0.88 -0.85 -1.69
CA GLY A 32 2.27 -0.98 -1.28
C GLY A 32 2.59 -2.34 -0.67
N GLY A 33 1.62 -3.07 -0.11
CA GLY A 33 1.80 -4.44 0.33
C GLY A 33 2.49 -4.65 1.68
N VAL A 34 2.77 -3.59 2.46
CA VAL A 34 3.51 -3.68 3.73
C VAL A 34 2.56 -3.52 4.92
N GLU A 35 2.46 -4.56 5.74
CA GLU A 35 1.54 -4.60 6.88
C GLU A 35 2.17 -5.27 8.10
N SER A 36 1.88 -4.75 9.29
CA SER A 36 2.26 -5.37 10.56
C SER A 36 1.40 -6.61 10.83
N MET A 37 2.02 -7.77 11.04
CA MET A 37 1.31 -9.00 11.40
C MET A 37 1.02 -9.10 12.90
N VAL A 38 1.79 -8.38 13.71
CA VAL A 38 1.68 -8.32 15.17
C VAL A 38 1.86 -6.89 15.65
N PRO A 39 1.35 -6.50 16.82
CA PRO A 39 1.63 -5.19 17.39
C PRO A 39 3.14 -4.89 17.49
N GLY A 40 3.51 -3.65 17.21
CA GLY A 40 4.90 -3.20 17.31
C GLY A 40 5.81 -3.66 16.16
N TRP A 41 5.28 -4.15 15.03
CA TRP A 41 6.05 -4.39 13.81
C TRP A 41 7.19 -5.42 13.92
N LYS A 42 7.11 -6.32 14.91
CA LYS A 42 8.05 -7.45 15.08
C LYS A 42 7.98 -8.50 13.97
N ALA A 43 6.86 -8.54 13.25
CA ALA A 43 6.67 -9.37 12.08
C ALA A 43 5.87 -8.58 11.06
N ILE A 44 6.32 -8.61 9.80
CA ILE A 44 5.65 -7.95 8.69
C ILE A 44 5.17 -8.97 7.68
N LYS A 45 4.04 -8.67 7.05
CA LYS A 45 3.58 -9.32 5.83
C LYS A 45 3.95 -8.41 4.67
N VAL A 46 4.56 -9.02 3.65
CA VAL A 46 4.72 -8.35 2.37
C VAL A 46 3.92 -9.07 1.30
N LYS A 47 2.86 -8.41 0.84
CA LYS A 47 1.92 -8.93 -0.16
C LYS A 47 1.27 -7.79 -0.94
N PRO A 48 2.00 -7.17 -1.89
CA PRO A 48 1.40 -6.16 -2.77
C PRO A 48 0.28 -6.79 -3.62
N VAL A 49 -0.78 -6.01 -3.85
CA VAL A 49 -1.90 -6.37 -4.73
C VAL A 49 -1.98 -5.33 -5.85
N PRO A 50 -1.32 -5.58 -7.00
CA PRO A 50 -1.48 -4.74 -8.17
C PRO A 50 -2.93 -4.71 -8.66
N GLY A 51 -3.37 -3.58 -9.20
CA GLY A 51 -4.73 -3.42 -9.69
C GLY A 51 -5.00 -2.04 -10.30
N GLY A 52 -6.14 -1.91 -10.98
CA GLY A 52 -6.50 -0.72 -11.72
C GLY A 52 -5.44 -0.36 -12.77
N ASN A 53 -5.08 0.92 -12.81
CA ASN A 53 -4.06 1.44 -13.73
C ASN A 53 -2.71 1.68 -13.03
N ILE A 54 -2.49 1.09 -11.84
CA ILE A 54 -1.23 1.24 -11.09
C ILE A 54 -0.23 0.20 -11.61
N THR A 55 0.84 0.67 -12.23
CA THR A 55 1.86 -0.18 -12.88
C THR A 55 3.11 -0.39 -12.03
N GLY A 56 3.27 0.35 -10.94
CA GLY A 56 4.38 0.18 -10.01
C GLY A 56 4.15 0.97 -8.72
N THR A 57 4.88 0.59 -7.66
CA THR A 57 4.86 1.31 -6.38
C THR A 57 6.20 1.18 -5.67
N GLU A 58 6.50 2.16 -4.83
CA GLU A 58 7.48 2.07 -3.76
C GLU A 58 6.78 2.47 -2.45
N VAL A 59 6.92 1.65 -1.41
CA VAL A 59 6.47 1.96 -0.06
C VAL A 59 7.60 1.70 0.94
N ALA A 60 7.72 2.58 1.92
CA ALA A 60 8.67 2.47 3.00
C ALA A 60 8.00 2.84 4.32
N PHE A 61 8.20 2.02 5.34
CA PHE A 61 7.81 2.32 6.72
C PHE A 61 9.06 2.38 7.60
N ASP A 62 9.28 3.52 8.25
CA ASP A 62 10.32 3.69 9.25
C ASP A 62 9.80 3.22 10.61
N GLY A 63 10.11 1.97 10.95
CA GLY A 63 9.59 1.32 12.13
C GLY A 63 10.61 1.19 13.26
N PRO A 64 10.20 0.63 14.42
CA PRO A 64 11.08 0.38 15.55
C PRO A 64 12.30 -0.51 15.25
N PHE A 65 12.23 -1.31 14.19
CA PHE A 65 13.29 -2.20 13.73
C PHE A 65 13.98 -1.70 12.45
N GLY A 66 13.84 -0.41 12.15
CA GLY A 66 14.30 0.22 10.92
C GLY A 66 13.32 0.07 9.75
N TRP A 67 13.83 0.31 8.56
CA TRP A 67 13.03 0.38 7.34
C TRP A 67 12.44 -0.97 6.92
N ALA A 68 11.12 -1.03 6.78
CA ALA A 68 10.41 -2.04 6.01
C ALA A 68 10.06 -1.44 4.65
N LYS A 69 10.68 -1.97 3.58
CA LYS A 69 10.49 -1.45 2.22
C LYS A 69 9.92 -2.48 1.28
N CYS A 70 9.05 -2.02 0.39
CA CYS A 70 8.50 -2.79 -0.70
C CYS A 70 8.44 -1.98 -1.99
N GLU A 71 9.07 -2.47 -3.05
CA GLU A 71 8.99 -1.91 -4.41
C GLU A 71 8.58 -2.99 -5.41
N TRP A 72 7.58 -2.69 -6.24
CA TRP A 72 7.19 -3.55 -7.36
C TRP A 72 6.90 -2.76 -8.63
N LEU A 73 7.11 -3.42 -9.77
CA LEU A 73 6.82 -2.91 -11.10
C LEU A 73 6.19 -4.03 -11.94
N LEU A 74 5.17 -3.71 -12.74
CA LEU A 74 4.59 -4.61 -13.73
C LEU A 74 5.42 -4.55 -15.02
N GLU A 75 5.83 -5.71 -15.51
CA GLU A 75 6.55 -5.86 -16.78
C GLU A 75 5.71 -6.64 -17.77
N GLY A 76 5.35 -6.01 -18.90
CA GLY A 76 4.59 -6.63 -20.00
C GLY A 76 3.07 -6.52 -19.88
N ILE A 77 2.39 -6.45 -21.04
CA ILE A 77 0.92 -6.38 -21.18
C ILE A 77 0.30 -7.78 -21.38
N THR A 78 1.11 -8.83 -21.46
CA THR A 78 0.65 -10.20 -21.75
C THR A 78 0.51 -11.03 -20.47
N SER A 79 -0.48 -11.92 -20.47
CA SER A 79 -1.06 -12.69 -19.36
C SER A 79 -0.11 -13.57 -18.53
N GLU A 80 1.20 -13.54 -18.78
CA GLU A 80 2.22 -14.16 -17.95
C GLU A 80 2.99 -13.11 -17.14
N TRP A 81 2.64 -13.04 -15.86
CA TRP A 81 3.13 -12.04 -14.92
C TRP A 81 4.48 -12.42 -14.31
N LYS A 82 5.45 -11.49 -14.32
CA LYS A 82 6.70 -11.62 -13.56
C LYS A 82 6.90 -10.42 -12.63
N SER A 83 6.42 -10.51 -11.40
CA SER A 83 6.67 -9.47 -10.39
C SER A 83 8.14 -9.50 -9.95
N ARG A 84 8.90 -8.41 -10.17
CA ARG A 84 10.15 -8.18 -9.44
C ARG A 84 9.83 -7.41 -8.17
N TYR A 85 10.08 -8.05 -7.02
CA TYR A 85 9.84 -7.49 -5.70
C TYR A 85 11.10 -7.62 -4.84
N ARG A 86 11.54 -6.53 -4.19
CA ARG A 86 12.72 -6.49 -3.31
C ARG A 86 12.33 -6.11 -1.88
N PRO A 87 11.96 -7.08 -1.02
CA PRO A 87 11.80 -6.80 0.39
C PRO A 87 13.15 -6.47 1.00
N THR A 88 13.23 -5.32 1.66
CA THR A 88 14.39 -5.00 2.49
C THR A 88 13.90 -4.69 3.90
N GLN A 89 14.40 -5.47 4.86
CA GLN A 89 14.31 -5.22 6.29
C GLN A 89 15.59 -5.77 6.91
N ARG A 90 16.37 -4.92 7.59
CA ARG A 90 17.57 -5.38 8.31
C ARG A 90 17.10 -6.05 9.60
N HIS A 91 17.26 -7.36 9.71
CA HIS A 91 16.82 -8.24 10.82
C HIS A 91 15.32 -8.52 10.85
N LEU A 92 14.86 -9.62 10.23
CA LEU A 92 13.73 -10.49 10.63
C LEU A 92 13.30 -11.42 9.47
N SER A 93 12.60 -12.52 9.80
CA SER A 93 12.18 -13.56 8.86
C SER A 93 11.01 -13.11 7.96
N PHE A 94 11.17 -13.20 6.64
CA PHE A 94 10.12 -12.91 5.66
C PHE A 94 9.20 -14.11 5.43
N PHE A 95 7.89 -13.93 5.53
CA PHE A 95 6.92 -14.95 5.10
C PHE A 95 6.36 -14.59 3.71
N ARG A 96 6.71 -15.39 2.69
CA ARG A 96 6.30 -15.20 1.29
C ARG A 96 5.05 -16.01 0.99
N GLN A 97 3.92 -15.34 0.70
CA GLN A 97 2.75 -16.01 0.12
C GLN A 97 2.78 -15.83 -1.41
N ARG A 98 2.97 -16.90 -2.19
CA ARG A 98 2.82 -16.85 -3.66
C ARG A 98 1.32 -16.71 -3.98
N GLY A 99 0.86 -15.53 -4.36
CA GLY A 99 -0.49 -15.32 -4.85
C GLY A 99 -0.60 -15.76 -6.31
N ARG A 100 -1.40 -16.78 -6.59
CA ARG A 100 -1.91 -17.10 -7.94
C ARG A 100 -3.36 -16.59 -7.98
N GLN A 101 -3.60 -15.44 -8.62
CA GLN A 101 -4.97 -14.98 -8.87
C GLN A 101 -5.51 -15.77 -10.06
N ARG A 102 -6.60 -16.52 -9.83
CA ARG A 102 -7.39 -17.13 -10.91
C ARG A 102 -8.21 -16.02 -11.54
N THR A 103 -8.03 -15.79 -12.83
CA THR A 103 -8.96 -15.03 -13.66
C THR A 103 -10.20 -15.89 -13.91
N ASN A 104 -11.39 -15.38 -13.57
CA ASN A 104 -12.66 -15.86 -14.12
C ASN A 104 -12.88 -15.27 -15.51
#